data_AF-A0A6P5U671-F1
#
_entry.id   AF-A0A6P5U671-F1
#
_cell.length_a   1.000
_cell.length_b   1.000
_cell.length_c   1.000
_cell.angle_alpha   90.00
_cell.angle_beta   90.00
_cell.angle_gamma   90.00
#
_symmetry.space_group_name_H-M   'P 1'
#
loop_
_entity.id
_entity.type
_entity.pdbx_description
1 polymer ?
#
loop_
_entity_poly.entity_id
_entity_poly.type
_entity_poly.pdbx_seq_one_letter_code
_entity_poly.pdbx_strand_id
1 'polypeptide(L)'
;MELTVVDLSLYLGSKGEVKELCGEVSRSLRETGALLVKDPRYTAEDNDRFLGMMERYFDRPPEFKRLQERPQLHYQVGVTPEGLEVPRSLVDEEMQEKLKEMPKEFQPSIPKGADRKWRYMWRVGPRPSETRFQ
;
A
#
# COMPACT_ATOMS: atom_id res chain seq x y z
N MET A 1 18.98 -10.57 -2.23
CA MET A 1 18.72 -9.49 -3.21
C MET A 1 18.85 -8.20 -2.43
N GLU A 2 19.82 -7.38 -2.77
CA GLU A 2 20.04 -6.07 -2.13
C GLU A 2 19.15 -5.03 -2.81
N LEU A 3 18.37 -4.27 -2.04
CA LEU A 3 17.55 -3.18 -2.57
C LEU A 3 18.31 -1.87 -2.53
N THR A 4 18.22 -1.08 -3.60
CA THR A 4 18.83 0.27 -3.66
C THR A 4 18.21 1.17 -2.60
N VAL A 5 19.04 1.89 -1.83
CA VAL A 5 18.60 2.94 -0.90
C VAL A 5 18.71 4.30 -1.58
N VAL A 6 17.59 5.00 -1.70
CA VAL A 6 17.48 6.31 -2.35
C VAL A 6 17.29 7.38 -1.27
N ASP A 7 18.27 8.28 -1.13
CA ASP A 7 18.20 9.40 -0.18
C ASP A 7 17.43 10.58 -0.79
N LEU A 8 16.25 10.88 -0.24
CA LEU A 8 15.38 11.95 -0.73
C LEU A 8 15.91 13.35 -0.45
N SER A 9 16.89 13.52 0.44
CA SER A 9 17.48 14.85 0.69
C SER A 9 18.02 15.48 -0.59
N LEU A 10 18.58 14.65 -1.48
CA LEU A 10 19.10 15.09 -2.78
C LEU A 10 17.98 15.57 -3.71
N TYR A 11 16.79 14.97 -3.64
CA TYR A 11 15.63 15.39 -4.42
C TYR A 11 15.00 16.65 -3.85
N LEU A 12 14.75 16.67 -2.54
CA LEU A 12 14.06 17.74 -1.83
C LEU A 12 14.90 19.03 -1.77
N GLY A 13 16.22 18.92 -1.79
CA GLY A 13 17.15 20.06 -1.78
C GLY A 13 17.57 20.57 -3.16
N SER A 14 17.30 19.84 -4.24
CA SER A 14 17.78 20.20 -5.58
C SER A 14 16.99 21.35 -6.22
N LYS A 15 17.70 22.29 -6.88
CA LYS A 15 17.14 23.25 -7.85
C LYS A 15 17.45 22.87 -9.31
N GLY A 16 18.14 21.75 -9.53
CA GLY A 16 18.53 21.23 -10.83
C GLY A 16 19.48 20.03 -10.70
N GLU A 17 19.40 19.11 -11.66
CA GLU A 17 20.24 17.90 -11.86
C GLU A 17 20.02 16.68 -10.95
N VAL A 18 18.78 16.16 -10.89
CA VAL A 18 18.47 14.82 -10.34
C VAL A 18 18.44 13.70 -11.39
N LYS A 19 18.99 13.94 -12.59
CA LYS A 19 18.83 13.01 -13.73
C LYS A 19 19.46 11.65 -13.47
N GLU A 20 20.66 11.62 -12.89
CA GLU A 20 21.37 10.39 -12.57
C GLU A 20 20.63 9.60 -11.48
N LEU A 21 20.22 10.27 -10.41
CA LEU A 21 19.38 9.74 -9.33
C LEU A 21 18.07 9.13 -9.85
N CYS A 22 17.37 9.83 -10.76
CA CYS A 22 16.19 9.29 -11.45
C CYS A 22 16.52 8.06 -12.29
N GLY A 23 17.70 8.03 -12.93
CA GLY A 23 18.21 6.88 -13.66
C GLY A 23 18.43 5.66 -12.78
N GLU A 24 18.97 5.84 -11.58
CA GLU A 24 19.14 4.78 -10.59
C GLU A 24 17.81 4.23 -10.06
N VAL A 25 16.87 5.11 -9.72
CA VAL A 25 15.50 4.72 -9.34
C VAL A 25 14.86 3.87 -10.43
N SER A 26 14.90 4.35 -11.68
CA SER A 26 14.33 3.65 -12.84
C SER A 26 14.97 2.28 -13.03
N ARG A 27 16.31 2.20 -12.92
CA ARG A 27 17.05 0.94 -13.02
C ARG A 27 16.66 -0.04 -11.91
N SER A 28 16.62 0.42 -10.65
CA SER A 28 16.26 -0.43 -9.49
C SER A 28 14.84 -0.99 -9.62
N LEU A 29 13.87 -0.15 -9.99
CA LEU A 29 12.48 -0.59 -10.19
C LEU A 29 12.36 -1.58 -11.35
N ARG A 30 13.10 -1.36 -12.45
CA ARG A 30 13.11 -2.28 -13.58
C ARG A 30 13.70 -3.65 -13.22
N GLU A 31 14.80 -3.66 -12.48
CA GLU A 31 15.58 -4.89 -12.23
C GLU A 31 15.06 -5.68 -11.03
N THR A 32 14.52 -5.00 -10.01
CA THR A 32 14.12 -5.63 -8.74
C THR A 32 12.65 -5.44 -8.39
N GLY A 33 11.95 -4.54 -9.07
CA GLY A 33 10.57 -4.16 -8.73
C GLY A 33 10.43 -3.32 -7.46
N ALA A 34 11.53 -3.01 -6.75
CA ALA A 34 11.50 -2.30 -5.48
C ALA A 34 12.76 -1.44 -5.24
N LEU A 35 12.67 -0.59 -4.23
CA LEU A 35 13.78 0.18 -3.65
C LEU A 35 13.40 0.63 -2.24
N LEU A 36 14.39 1.06 -1.47
CA LEU A 36 14.21 1.67 -0.16
C LEU A 36 14.38 3.18 -0.28
N VAL A 37 13.58 3.93 0.48
CA VAL A 37 13.61 5.38 0.48
C VAL A 37 14.03 5.86 1.86
N LYS A 38 15.03 6.74 1.91
CA LYS A 38 15.41 7.47 3.12
C LYS A 38 14.90 8.90 3.01
N ASP A 39 13.87 9.23 3.78
CA ASP A 39 13.28 10.56 3.79
C ASP A 39 13.85 11.38 4.97
N PRO A 40 14.56 12.50 4.72
CA PRO A 40 15.15 13.29 5.80
C PRO A 40 14.12 14.04 6.65
N ARG A 41 12.84 14.05 6.25
CA ARG A 41 11.77 14.75 6.97
C ARG A 41 11.21 13.96 8.16
N TYR A 42 11.57 12.69 8.29
CA TYR A 42 11.08 11.81 9.34
C TYR A 42 12.24 11.09 10.01
N THR A 43 12.15 10.92 11.33
CA THR A 43 13.15 10.15 12.09
C THR A 43 12.67 8.72 12.34
N ALA A 44 13.55 7.87 12.86
CA ALA A 44 13.16 6.52 13.29
C ALA A 44 12.14 6.57 14.43
N GLU A 45 12.27 7.54 15.34
CA GLU A 45 11.34 7.74 16.45
C GLU A 45 9.93 8.14 15.98
N ASP A 46 9.81 8.87 14.86
CA ASP A 46 8.51 9.16 14.25
C ASP A 46 7.81 7.88 13.78
N ASN A 47 8.58 6.95 13.19
CA ASN A 47 8.09 5.64 12.78
C ASN A 47 7.68 4.79 14.00
N ASP A 48 8.50 4.75 15.05
CA ASP A 48 8.18 4.02 16.28
C ASP A 48 6.91 4.55 16.96
N ARG A 49 6.75 5.88 16.99
CA ARG A 49 5.53 6.52 17.50
C ARG A 49 4.30 6.12 16.69
N PHE A 50 4.42 6.07 15.37
CA PHE A 50 3.33 5.65 14.49
C PHE A 50 2.98 4.17 14.67
N LEU A 51 3.98 3.29 14.69
CA LEU A 51 3.78 1.85 14.91
C LEU A 51 3.12 1.59 16.26
N GLY A 52 3.64 2.18 17.34
CA GLY A 52 3.06 2.02 18.66
C GLY A 52 1.62 2.54 18.75
N MET A 53 1.27 3.61 18.02
CA MET A 53 -0.12 4.08 17.92
C MET A 53 -1.01 3.02 17.24
N MET A 54 -0.55 2.43 16.13
CA MET A 54 -1.31 1.43 15.39
C MET A 54 -1.44 0.11 16.13
N GLU A 55 -0.41 -0.31 16.86
CA GLU A 55 -0.45 -1.49 17.72
C GLU A 55 -1.48 -1.29 18.84
N ARG A 56 -1.42 -0.18 19.57
CA ARG A 56 -2.42 0.16 20.60
C ARG A 56 -3.84 0.27 20.05
N TYR A 57 -3.98 0.69 18.79
CA TYR A 57 -5.26 0.73 18.10
C TYR A 57 -5.80 -0.67 17.81
N PHE A 58 -4.99 -1.54 17.21
CA PHE A 58 -5.42 -2.88 16.81
C PHE A 58 -5.64 -3.83 17.99
N ASP A 59 -4.97 -3.57 19.12
CA ASP A 59 -5.20 -4.24 20.40
C ASP A 59 -6.58 -3.93 21.02
N ARG A 60 -7.29 -2.90 20.53
CA ARG A 60 -8.65 -2.61 21.00
C ARG A 60 -9.65 -3.70 20.60
N PRO A 61 -10.71 -3.90 21.40
CA PRO A 61 -11.78 -4.85 21.08
C PRO A 61 -12.41 -4.58 19.71
N PRO A 62 -12.87 -5.62 18.98
CA PRO A 62 -13.54 -5.47 17.70
C PRO A 62 -14.65 -4.42 17.72
N GLU A 63 -15.47 -4.39 18.77
CA GLU A 63 -16.60 -3.48 18.95
C GLU A 63 -16.15 -2.02 18.88
N PHE A 64 -15.03 -1.69 19.52
CA PHE A 64 -14.45 -0.35 19.47
C PHE A 64 -13.96 0.02 18.07
N LYS A 65 -13.29 -0.93 17.39
CA LYS A 65 -12.77 -0.69 16.04
C LYS A 65 -13.92 -0.50 15.05
N ARG A 66 -14.97 -1.33 15.14
CA ARG A 66 -16.15 -1.27 14.25
C ARG A 66 -16.87 0.08 14.23
N LEU A 67 -16.83 0.85 15.32
CA LEU A 67 -17.36 2.23 15.36
C LEU A 67 -16.69 3.18 14.34
N GLN A 68 -15.52 2.79 13.82
CA GLN A 68 -14.71 3.58 12.90
C GLN A 68 -14.81 3.09 11.46
N GLU A 69 -15.68 2.12 11.19
CA GLU A 69 -16.02 1.71 9.83
C GLU A 69 -16.65 2.88 9.07
N ARG A 70 -16.38 2.94 7.76
CA ARG A 70 -17.02 3.87 6.83
C ARG A 70 -17.52 3.12 5.59
N PRO A 71 -18.56 2.27 5.71
CA PRO A 71 -19.07 1.47 4.60
C PRO A 71 -19.48 2.31 3.39
N GLN A 72 -20.02 3.51 3.62
CA GLN A 72 -20.41 4.48 2.60
C GLN A 72 -19.24 5.04 1.79
N LEU A 73 -18.00 4.85 2.26
CA LEU A 73 -16.77 5.20 1.53
C LEU A 73 -16.08 3.94 0.99
N HIS A 74 -16.84 2.86 0.77
CA HIS A 74 -16.35 1.57 0.28
C HIS A 74 -15.19 1.00 1.12
N TYR A 75 -15.18 1.31 2.42
CA TYR A 75 -14.10 0.95 3.34
C TYR A 75 -12.69 1.41 2.89
N GLN A 76 -12.63 2.50 2.11
CA GLN A 76 -11.36 3.13 1.69
C GLN A 76 -10.86 4.19 2.69
N VAL A 77 -11.55 4.36 3.81
CA VAL A 77 -11.16 5.24 4.91
C VAL A 77 -11.59 4.60 6.23
N GLY A 78 -10.73 4.65 7.24
CA GLY A 78 -10.98 4.05 8.55
C GLY A 78 -10.73 2.56 8.54
N VAL A 79 -11.44 1.82 9.39
CA VAL A 79 -11.21 0.38 9.54
C VAL A 79 -12.01 -0.43 8.51
N THR A 80 -11.37 -1.48 8.02
CA THR A 80 -11.98 -2.54 7.21
C THR A 80 -11.83 -3.85 7.97
N PRO A 81 -12.92 -4.37 8.55
CA PRO A 81 -12.93 -5.68 9.20
C PRO A 81 -12.53 -6.82 8.27
N GLU A 82 -12.12 -7.93 8.87
CA GLU A 82 -11.98 -9.20 8.15
C GLU A 82 -13.28 -9.62 7.44
N GLY A 83 -13.14 -10.39 6.37
CA GLY A 83 -14.26 -10.97 5.64
C GLY A 83 -14.91 -10.04 4.61
N LEU A 84 -14.58 -8.74 4.60
CA LEU A 84 -15.17 -7.78 3.67
C LEU A 84 -14.54 -7.82 2.27
N GLU A 85 -13.22 -7.98 2.19
CA GLU A 85 -12.53 -7.89 0.90
C GLU A 85 -12.34 -9.27 0.28
N VAL A 86 -12.96 -9.46 -0.88
CA VAL A 86 -12.94 -10.72 -1.63
C VAL A 86 -11.92 -10.59 -2.78
N PRO A 87 -10.96 -11.52 -2.91
CA PRO A 87 -10.03 -11.54 -4.04
C PRO A 87 -10.77 -11.61 -5.38
N ARG A 88 -10.35 -10.80 -6.35
CA ARG A 88 -10.92 -10.82 -7.71
C ARG A 88 -10.86 -12.20 -8.36
N SER A 89 -9.80 -12.96 -8.12
CA SER A 89 -9.67 -14.33 -8.64
C SER A 89 -10.80 -15.28 -8.21
N LEU A 90 -11.58 -14.93 -7.19
CA LEU A 90 -12.75 -15.71 -6.74
C LEU A 90 -14.08 -15.28 -7.36
N VAL A 91 -14.16 -14.08 -7.94
CA VAL A 91 -15.43 -13.48 -8.40
C VAL A 91 -15.39 -12.98 -9.84
N ASP A 92 -14.21 -12.84 -10.42
CA ASP A 92 -13.97 -12.29 -11.76
C ASP A 92 -13.70 -13.45 -12.74
N GLU A 93 -14.69 -13.76 -13.58
CA GLU A 93 -14.65 -14.89 -14.52
C GLU A 93 -13.52 -14.76 -15.56
N GLU A 94 -13.30 -13.55 -16.09
CA GLU A 94 -12.24 -13.28 -17.07
C GLU A 94 -10.85 -13.52 -16.44
N MET A 95 -10.66 -13.11 -15.20
CA MET A 95 -9.43 -13.40 -14.46
C MET A 95 -9.27 -14.92 -14.25
N GLN A 96 -10.34 -15.63 -13.90
CA GLN A 96 -10.29 -17.08 -13.69
C GLN A 96 -9.92 -17.85 -14.96
N GLU A 97 -10.42 -17.43 -16.12
CA GLU A 97 -10.05 -18.01 -17.42
C GLU A 97 -8.57 -17.81 -17.70
N LYS A 98 -8.07 -16.57 -17.57
CA LYS A 98 -6.65 -16.26 -17.75
C LYS A 98 -5.76 -17.10 -16.84
N LEU A 99 -6.13 -17.29 -15.58
CA LEU A 99 -5.38 -18.14 -14.64
C LEU A 99 -5.35 -19.60 -15.07
N LYS A 100 -6.43 -20.15 -15.64
CA LYS A 100 -6.48 -21.53 -16.14
C LYS A 100 -5.60 -21.74 -17.37
N GLU A 101 -5.46 -20.72 -18.22
CA GLU A 101 -4.64 -20.76 -19.42
C GLU A 101 -3.13 -20.65 -19.14
N MET A 102 -2.73 -20.16 -17.98
CA MET A 102 -1.32 -20.06 -17.61
C MET A 102 -0.64 -21.44 -17.54
N PRO A 103 0.64 -21.57 -17.93
CA PRO A 103 1.42 -22.78 -17.67
C PRO A 103 1.45 -23.11 -16.17
N LYS A 104 1.39 -24.40 -15.82
CA LYS A 104 1.26 -24.86 -14.42
C LYS A 104 2.36 -24.34 -13.51
N GLU A 105 3.57 -24.20 -14.04
CA GLU A 105 4.74 -23.65 -13.35
C GLU A 105 4.60 -22.15 -13.01
N PHE A 106 3.71 -21.43 -13.68
CA PHE A 106 3.44 -20.01 -13.47
C PHE A 106 2.05 -19.74 -12.88
N GLN A 107 1.20 -20.77 -12.72
CA GLN A 107 -0.11 -20.63 -12.11
C GLN A 107 0.02 -20.25 -10.62
N PRO A 108 -0.55 -19.10 -10.19
CA PRO A 108 -0.53 -18.72 -8.79
C PRO A 108 -1.47 -19.62 -7.97
N SER A 109 -1.18 -19.74 -6.69
CA SER A 109 -2.11 -20.36 -5.75
C SER A 109 -3.37 -19.50 -5.60
N ILE A 110 -4.55 -20.08 -5.85
CA ILE A 110 -5.82 -19.37 -5.69
C ILE A 110 -6.14 -19.25 -4.19
N PRO A 111 -6.30 -18.03 -3.65
CA PRO A 111 -6.66 -17.82 -2.25
C PRO A 111 -8.06 -18.37 -1.96
N LYS A 112 -8.35 -18.70 -0.70
CA LYS A 112 -9.66 -19.22 -0.30
C LYS A 112 -10.41 -18.20 0.55
N GLY A 113 -11.63 -17.87 0.14
CA GLY A 113 -12.54 -16.98 0.87
C GLY A 113 -12.07 -15.52 0.89
N ALA A 114 -12.75 -14.73 1.72
CA ALA A 114 -12.43 -13.34 1.92
C ALA A 114 -11.17 -13.14 2.79
N ASP A 115 -10.53 -11.98 2.65
CA ASP A 115 -9.35 -11.58 3.40
C ASP A 115 -9.63 -11.61 4.91
N ARG A 116 -8.78 -12.29 5.66
CA ARG A 116 -8.91 -12.48 7.12
C ARG A 116 -8.29 -11.36 7.93
N LYS A 117 -7.55 -10.44 7.29
CA LYS A 117 -6.91 -9.35 7.99
C LYS A 117 -7.84 -8.17 8.15
N TRP A 118 -7.71 -7.50 9.28
CA TRP A 118 -8.23 -6.14 9.43
C TRP A 118 -7.27 -5.17 8.75
N ARG A 119 -7.81 -4.14 8.12
CA ARG A 119 -7.02 -3.04 7.54
C ARG A 119 -7.46 -1.72 8.11
N TYR A 120 -6.56 -0.75 8.10
CA TYR A 120 -6.88 0.63 8.40
C TYR A 120 -6.40 1.50 7.25
N MET A 121 -7.34 2.15 6.58
CA MET A 121 -7.07 3.00 5.43
C MET A 121 -7.04 4.46 5.90
N TRP A 122 -5.91 5.11 5.66
CA TRP A 122 -5.74 6.52 5.94
C TRP A 122 -6.27 7.35 4.79
N ARG A 123 -6.99 8.43 5.12
CA ARG A 123 -7.27 9.46 4.14
C ARG A 123 -5.98 10.24 3.86
N VAL A 124 -5.49 10.20 2.63
CA VAL A 124 -4.35 11.01 2.20
C VAL A 124 -4.82 12.46 1.99
N GLY A 125 -4.72 13.26 3.05
CA GLY A 125 -4.99 14.69 3.02
C GLY A 125 -6.45 15.10 2.74
N PRO A 126 -6.74 16.41 2.78
CA PRO A 126 -8.01 16.93 2.27
C PRO A 126 -8.12 16.66 0.76
N ARG A 127 -9.35 16.47 0.28
CA ARG A 127 -9.59 16.43 -1.16
C ARG A 127 -9.24 17.83 -1.71
N PRO A 128 -8.40 17.96 -2.75
CA PRO A 128 -8.18 19.25 -3.39
C PRO A 128 -9.52 19.86 -3.80
N SER A 129 -9.71 21.16 -3.54
CA SER A 129 -10.91 21.88 -3.95
C SER A 129 -11.05 21.96 -5.47
N GLU A 130 -9.92 21.94 -6.17
CA GLU A 130 -9.84 21.95 -7.63
C GLU A 130 -9.04 20.74 -8.12
N THR A 131 -9.59 20.02 -9.09
CA THR A 131 -8.93 18.92 -9.79
C THR A 131 -9.27 18.99 -11.28
N ARG A 132 -8.30 18.64 -12.13
CA ARG A 132 -8.48 18.52 -13.58
C ARG A 132 -9.25 17.27 -14.01
N PHE A 133 -9.57 16.40 -13.05
CA PHE A 133 -10.31 15.16 -13.25
C PHE A 133 -11.64 15.28 -12.51
N GLN A 134 -12.75 15.30 -13.27
CA GLN A 134 -14.13 15.23 -12.77
C GLN A 134 -14.65 13.79 -12.86
#